data_AF-A0A2N2UUI9-F1
#
_entry.id   AF-A0A2N2UUI9-F1
#
_cell.length_a   1.000
_cell.length_b   1.000
_cell.length_c   1.000
_cell.angle_alpha   90.00
_cell.angle_beta   90.00
_cell.angle_gamma   90.00
#
_symmetry.space_group_name_H-M   'P 1'
#
loop_
_entity.id
_entity.type
_entity.pdbx_description
1 polymer ?
#
loop_
_entity_poly.entity_id
_entity_poly.type
_entity_poly.pdbx_seq_one_letter_code
_entity_poly.pdbx_strand_id
1 'polypeptide(L)' 'MQWTSAAEFFAMGGYGLYVWGSFGVCALTLAIEPLLARRRLKAIRQSIRRERLADQLDNESR' A
#
# COMPACT_ATOMS: atom_id res chain seq x y z
N MET A 1 22.71 -31.69 -7.26
CA MET A 1 21.43 -31.53 -7.99
C MET A 1 20.32 -31.65 -6.95
N GLN A 2 19.27 -30.83 -7.10
CA GLN A 2 18.16 -30.59 -6.16
C GLN A 2 18.48 -29.71 -4.93
N TRP A 3 18.20 -28.41 -5.06
CA TRP A 3 17.76 -27.59 -3.94
C TRP A 3 16.28 -27.89 -3.74
N THR A 4 16.00 -28.85 -2.85
CA THR A 4 14.70 -29.53 -2.79
C THR A 4 13.62 -28.76 -2.03
N SER A 5 13.96 -27.65 -1.36
CA SER A 5 12.98 -26.97 -0.53
C SER A 5 13.34 -25.50 -0.27
N ALA A 6 12.33 -24.63 -0.36
CA ALA A 6 12.41 -23.26 0.17
C ALA A 6 12.85 -23.26 1.65
N ALA A 7 12.55 -24.33 2.40
CA ALA A 7 12.94 -24.49 3.81
C ALA A 7 14.47 -24.56 4.00
N GLU A 8 15.24 -25.14 3.07
CA GLU A 8 16.72 -25.15 3.17
C GLU A 8 17.31 -23.75 2.92
N PHE A 9 16.65 -22.92 2.11
CA PHE A 9 17.04 -21.54 1.87
C PHE A 9 16.81 -20.62 3.08
N PHE A 10 15.72 -20.86 3.82
CA PHE A 10 15.50 -20.20 5.11
C PHE A 10 16.42 -20.75 6.21
N ALA A 11 16.82 -22.02 6.12
CA ALA A 11 17.67 -22.71 7.09
C ALA A 11 19.19 -22.66 6.78
N MET A 12 19.63 -22.01 5.69
CA MET A 12 21.05 -21.78 5.37
C MET A 12 21.68 -20.80 6.40
N GLY A 13 22.04 -21.33 7.58
CA GLY A 13 23.05 -20.77 8.47
C GLY A 13 22.87 -19.31 8.91
N GLY A 14 21.63 -18.81 9.03
CA GLY A 14 21.33 -17.47 9.55
C GLY A 14 21.27 -16.32 8.53
N TYR A 15 21.60 -16.56 7.25
CA TYR A 15 21.58 -15.51 6.21
C TYR A 15 20.20 -15.30 5.55
N GLY A 16 19.30 -16.28 5.60
CA GLY A 16 17.96 -16.18 5.02
C GLY A 16 17.14 -15.01 5.59
N LEU A 17 17.29 -14.72 6.89
CA LEU A 17 16.63 -13.60 7.56
C LEU A 17 17.09 -12.23 7.01
N TYR A 18 18.37 -12.08 6.65
CA TYR A 18 18.89 -10.83 6.07
C TYR A 18 18.35 -10.58 4.66
N VAL A 19 18.31 -11.62 3.82
CA VAL A 19 17.83 -11.50 2.44
C VAL A 19 16.34 -11.19 2.45
N TRP A 20 15.54 -12.01 3.11
CA TRP A 20 14.09 -11.81 3.18
C TRP A 20 13.71 -10.56 3.97
N GLY A 21 14.47 -10.19 5.00
CA GLY A 21 14.31 -8.91 5.70
C GLY A 21 14.53 -7.72 4.79
N SER A 22 15.60 -7.71 3.98
CA SER A 22 15.89 -6.62 3.04
C SER A 22 14.84 -6.51 1.93
N PHE A 23 14.43 -7.66 1.36
CA PHE A 23 13.32 -7.71 0.40
C PHE A 23 11.99 -7.27 1.03
N GLY A 24 11.74 -7.64 2.29
CA GLY A 24 10.58 -7.21 3.05
C GLY A 24 10.56 -5.70 3.29
N VAL A 25 11.68 -5.10 3.69
CA VAL A 25 11.82 -3.64 3.86
C VAL A 25 11.65 -2.91 2.53
N CYS A 26 12.22 -3.44 1.44
CA CYS A 26 12.04 -2.88 0.10
C CYS A 26 10.56 -2.91 -0.33
N ALA A 27 9.91 -4.07 -0.21
CA ALA A 27 8.49 -4.23 -0.52
C ALA A 27 7.60 -3.35 0.38
N LEU A 28 7.94 -3.22 1.67
CA LEU A 28 7.25 -2.33 2.61
C LEU A 28 7.35 -0.88 2.15
N THR A 29 8.55 -0.42 1.78
CA THR A 29 8.80 0.95 1.32
C THR A 29 8.01 1.24 0.04
N LEU A 30 8.06 0.33 -0.94
CA LEU A 30 7.28 0.41 -2.17
C LEU A 30 5.76 0.35 -1.92
N ALA A 31 5.30 -0.29 -0.85
CA ALA A 31 3.89 -0.37 -0.48
C ALA A 31 3.40 0.88 0.29
N ILE A 32 4.28 1.54 1.05
CA ILE A 32 3.94 2.72 1.86
C ILE A 32 3.51 3.88 0.94
N GLU A 33 4.27 4.18 -0.11
CA GLU A 33 3.95 5.27 -1.04
C GLU A 33 2.54 5.18 -1.66
N PRO A 34 2.12 4.06 -2.29
CA PRO A 34 0.77 3.92 -2.81
C PRO A 34 -0.28 3.86 -1.70
N LEU A 35 0.03 3.39 -0.49
CA LEU A 35 -0.90 3.46 0.64
C LEU A 35 -1.22 4.91 1.01
N LEU A 36 -0.19 5.76 1.10
CA LEU A 36 -0.34 7.18 1.39
C LEU A 36 -1.04 7.90 0.24
N ALA A 37 -0.69 7.61 -1.01
CA ALA A 37 -1.35 8.17 -2.19
C ALA A 37 -2.84 7.79 -2.24
N ARG A 38 -3.18 6.53 -1.95
CA ARG A 38 -4.58 6.06 -1.86
C ARG A 38 -5.35 6.76 -0.76
N ARG A 39 -4.74 6.97 0.42
CA ARG A 39 -5.35 7.74 1.51
C ARG A 39 -5.65 9.17 1.11
N ARG A 40 -4.70 9.85 0.46
CA ARG A 40 -4.88 11.23 -0.04
C ARG A 40 -5.96 11.31 -1.12
N LEU A 41 -5.96 10.39 -2.08
CA LEU A 41 -7.00 10.32 -3.12
C LEU A 41 -8.39 10.10 -2.54
N LYS A 42 -8.52 9.26 -1.50
CA LYS A 42 -9.79 9.04 -0.82
C LYS A 42 -10.29 10.32 -0.14
N ALA A 43 -9.41 11.06 0.53
CA ALA A 43 -9.76 12.33 1.16
C ALA A 43 -10.24 13.38 0.14
N ILE A 44 -9.53 13.54 -0.98
CA ILE A 44 -9.89 14.48 -2.04
C ILE A 44 -11.23 14.08 -2.70
N ARG A 45 -11.45 12.79 -2.95
CA ARG A 45 -12.76 12.33 -3.48
C ARG A 45 -13.91 12.64 -2.52
N GLN A 46 -13.67 12.55 -1.21
CA GLN A 46 -14.67 12.87 -0.21
C GLN A 46 -14.97 14.38 -0.15
N SER A 47 -13.97 15.24 -0.30
CA SER A 47 -14.21 16.70 -0.33
C SER A 47 -15.01 17.10 -1.58
N ILE A 48 -14.63 16.61 -2.77
CA ILE A 48 -15.36 16.88 -4.02
C ILE A 48 -16.81 16.39 -3.93
N ARG A 49 -17.05 15.23 -3.31
CA ARG A 49 -18.42 14.71 -3.14
C ARG A 49 -19.26 15.60 -2.24
N ARG A 50 -18.67 16.22 -1.21
CA ARG A 50 -19.36 17.16 -0.32
C ARG A 50 -19.67 18.48 -1.02
N GLU A 51 -18.72 19.04 -1.76
CA GLU A 51 -18.93 20.26 -2.54
C GLU A 51 -20.05 20.07 -3.57
N ARG A 52 -20.04 18.97 -4.33
CA ARG A 52 -21.12 18.67 -5.28
C ARG A 52 -22.50 18.56 -4.64
N LEU A 53 -22.58 17.98 -3.44
CA LEU A 53 -23.85 17.88 -2.72
C LEU A 53 -24.33 19.26 -2.24
N ALA A 54 -23.41 20.13 -1.81
CA ALA A 54 -23.75 21.50 -1.44
C ALA A 54 -24.23 22.31 -2.63
N ASP A 55 -23.54 22.24 -3.78
CA ASP A 55 -23.95 22.92 -5.02
C ASP A 55 -25.32 22.46 -5.52
N GLN A 56 -25.64 21.17 -5.38
CA GLN A 56 -26.96 20.64 -5.75
C GLN A 56 -28.08 21.21 -4.89
N LEU A 57 -27.86 21.31 -3.58
CA LEU A 57 -28.84 21.89 -2.66
C LEU A 57 -29.04 23.39 -2.89
N ASP A 58 -27.98 24.14 -3.17
CA ASP A 58 -28.06 25.56 -3.50
C ASP A 58 -28.86 25.78 -4.80
N ASN A 59 -28.58 24.98 -5.83
CA ASN A 59 -29.27 25.05 -7.12
C ASN A 59 -30.74 24.59 -7.06
N GLU A 60 -31.13 23.69 -6.17
CA GLU A 60 -32.55 23.33 -5.94
C GLU A 60 -33.32 24.40 -5.16
N SER A 61 -32.62 25.22 -4.38
CA SER A 61 -33.22 26.27 -3.54
C SER A 61 -33.44 27.62 -4.24
N ARG A 62 -32.94 27.78 -5.47
CA ARG A 62 -32.93 29.02 -6.24
C ARG A 62 -33.92 28.98 -7.41
#